data_AF-A0A146FG39-F1
#
_entry.id   AF-A0A146FG39-F1
#
_cell.length_a   1.000
_cell.length_b   1.000
_cell.length_c   1.000
_cell.angle_alpha   90.00
_cell.angle_beta   90.00
_cell.angle_gamma   90.00
#
_symmetry.space_group_name_H-M   'P 1'
#
loop_
_entity.id
_entity.type
_entity.pdbx_description
1 polymer ?
#
loop_
_entity_poly.entity_id
_entity_poly.type
_entity_poly.pdbx_seq_one_letter_code
_entity_poly.pdbx_strand_id
1 'polypeptide(L)'
;MAHVASAMVLCQQWNRDFQTHSHASEAIASVILLLAQLDSQVRQIFLVQGLPVPWTTQFILPPSEGCFMSLDEAHVSLEVKVNNNALKLLTSGIDISTPEALAKKEDCLHEFRRWNSKLKTYLAVSPHERGTIAANVLYLRRSYAKVMLSLDPTKGELAHDEFIEDYAQMLDLASRILEGLNDYSTVNSDSGSKPTKRHFSVESTVTETLFLIGVHCREPTIRERALELMRLYPRREGMCGTMLALSLGETLTGLERTACQTSPPGSCSEGPWVCADHRVTKIQCKDVSYQKVAILLRTAGEQRRGSEGKWFTFHKTW
;
A
#
# COMPACT_ATOMS: atom_id res chain seq x y z
N MET A 1 3.44 14.79 8.29
CA MET A 1 4.45 13.83 8.78
C MET A 1 4.96 14.14 10.18
N ALA A 2 5.35 15.38 10.50
CA ALA A 2 5.83 15.72 11.85
C ALA A 2 4.88 15.23 12.98
N HIS A 3 3.58 15.44 12.84
CA HIS A 3 2.59 15.02 13.84
C HIS A 3 2.45 13.49 14.00
N VAL A 4 2.52 12.72 12.90
CA VAL A 4 2.44 11.24 12.96
C VAL A 4 3.69 10.68 13.62
N ALA A 5 4.87 11.17 13.23
CA ALA A 5 6.14 10.78 13.85
C ALA A 5 6.18 11.13 15.34
N SER A 6 5.75 12.33 15.73
CA SER A 6 5.65 12.73 17.14
C SER A 6 4.66 11.87 17.92
N ALA A 7 3.50 11.56 17.34
CA ALA A 7 2.52 10.67 17.97
C ALA A 7 3.07 9.25 18.18
N MET A 8 3.83 8.71 17.22
CA MET A 8 4.46 7.40 17.32
C MET A 8 5.50 7.36 18.45
N VAL A 9 6.36 8.38 18.57
CA VAL A 9 7.36 8.46 19.65
C VAL A 9 6.69 8.49 21.02
N LEU A 10 5.63 9.29 21.18
CA LEU A 10 4.85 9.36 22.43
C LEU A 10 4.22 8.01 22.77
N CYS A 11 3.58 7.35 21.80
CA CYS A 11 2.96 6.04 22.03
C CYS A 11 4.00 4.97 22.38
N GLN A 12 5.17 4.98 21.74
CA GLN A 12 6.25 4.05 22.08
C GLN A 12 6.80 4.27 23.49
N GLN A 13 6.88 5.53 23.94
CA GLN A 13 7.26 5.85 25.30
C GLN A 13 6.22 5.33 26.29
N TRP A 14 4.94 5.62 26.06
CA TRP A 14 3.87 5.07 26.89
C TRP A 14 3.84 3.54 26.89
N ASN A 15 4.09 2.88 25.76
CA ASN A 15 4.11 1.43 25.71
C ASN A 15 5.20 0.85 26.62
N ARG A 16 6.35 1.51 26.73
CA ARG A 16 7.42 1.14 27.67
C ARG A 16 7.01 1.37 29.13
N ASP A 17 6.38 2.51 29.40
CA ASP A 17 5.98 2.90 30.75
C ASP A 17 4.85 2.02 31.31
N PHE A 18 3.98 1.48 30.44
CA PHE A 18 2.83 0.64 30.81
C PHE A 18 3.04 -0.87 30.56
N GLN A 19 4.28 -1.35 30.36
CA GLN A 19 4.55 -2.79 30.10
C GLN A 19 4.01 -3.72 31.18
N THR A 20 3.90 -3.26 32.42
CA THR A 20 3.36 -4.02 33.55
C THR A 20 1.82 -4.11 33.57
N HIS A 21 1.14 -3.34 32.72
CA HIS A 21 -0.32 -3.28 32.62
C HIS A 21 -0.78 -3.85 31.27
N SER A 22 -1.07 -5.16 31.23
CA SER A 22 -1.33 -5.91 29.99
C SER A 22 -2.35 -5.23 29.06
N HIS A 23 -3.49 -4.80 29.59
CA HIS A 23 -4.54 -4.15 28.79
C HIS A 23 -4.13 -2.78 28.23
N ALA A 24 -3.35 -2.00 28.98
CA ALA A 24 -2.87 -0.70 28.51
C ALA A 24 -1.80 -0.88 27.42
N SER A 25 -0.88 -1.83 27.61
CA SER A 25 0.15 -2.15 26.61
C SER A 25 -0.44 -2.66 25.29
N GLU A 26 -1.45 -3.55 25.33
CA GLU A 26 -2.17 -4.01 24.13
C GLU A 26 -2.83 -2.86 23.34
N ALA A 27 -3.51 -1.96 24.06
CA ALA A 27 -4.19 -0.81 23.44
C ALA A 27 -3.17 0.14 22.80
N ILE A 28 -2.07 0.43 23.49
CA ILE A 28 -1.01 1.29 22.96
C ILE A 28 -0.33 0.63 21.74
N ALA A 29 -0.04 -0.67 21.77
CA ALA A 29 0.51 -1.40 20.63
C ALA A 29 -0.40 -1.30 19.39
N SER A 30 -1.72 -1.39 19.60
CA SER A 30 -2.71 -1.23 18.52
C SER A 30 -2.68 0.18 17.91
N VAL A 31 -2.54 1.22 18.74
CA VAL A 31 -2.37 2.60 18.25
C VAL A 31 -1.05 2.76 17.49
N ILE A 32 0.05 2.15 17.96
CA ILE A 32 1.34 2.17 17.26
C ILE A 32 1.21 1.53 15.87
N LEU A 33 0.50 0.40 15.74
CA LEU A 33 0.26 -0.25 14.46
C LEU A 33 -0.55 0.64 13.50
N LEU A 34 -1.61 1.28 14.00
CA LEU A 34 -2.43 2.19 13.20
C LEU A 34 -1.61 3.39 12.70
N LEU A 35 -0.77 3.96 13.56
CA LEU A 35 0.13 5.05 13.17
C LEU A 35 1.19 4.58 12.17
N ALA A 36 1.70 3.35 12.31
CA ALA A 36 2.63 2.76 11.35
C ALA A 36 2.02 2.61 9.96
N GLN A 37 0.78 2.13 9.89
CA GLN A 37 0.04 1.97 8.65
C GLN A 37 -0.28 3.33 8.02
N LEU A 38 -0.64 4.33 8.83
CA LEU A 38 -0.82 5.70 8.33
C LEU A 38 0.49 6.30 7.80
N ASP A 39 1.61 6.10 8.50
CA ASP A 39 2.93 6.55 8.08
C ASP A 39 3.36 5.89 6.76
N SER A 40 3.08 4.58 6.60
CA SER A 40 3.24 3.85 5.33
C SER A 40 2.50 4.54 4.17
N GLN A 41 1.22 4.87 4.35
CA GLN A 41 0.42 5.55 3.32
C GLN A 41 1.03 6.89 2.93
N VAL A 42 1.42 7.70 3.91
CA VAL A 42 2.03 9.01 3.65
C VAL A 42 3.31 8.83 2.84
N ARG A 43 4.17 7.89 3.24
CA ARG A 43 5.45 7.66 2.56
C ARG A 43 5.28 7.25 1.11
N GLN A 44 4.26 6.47 0.79
CA GLN A 44 3.95 6.11 -0.61
C GLN A 44 3.57 7.34 -1.43
N ILE A 45 2.76 8.24 -0.89
CA ILE A 45 2.40 9.51 -1.54
C ILE A 45 3.63 10.38 -1.81
N PHE A 46 4.60 10.39 -0.88
CA PHE A 46 5.86 11.12 -1.07
C PHE A 46 6.77 10.43 -2.10
N LEU A 47 6.86 9.10 -2.07
CA LEU A 47 7.64 8.31 -3.02
C LEU A 47 7.15 8.53 -4.46
N VAL A 48 5.84 8.48 -4.67
CA VAL A 48 5.20 8.76 -5.97
C VAL A 48 5.48 10.18 -6.46
N GLN A 49 5.73 11.13 -5.54
CA GLN A 49 6.11 12.50 -5.87
C GLN A 49 7.62 12.73 -6.03
N GLY A 50 8.45 11.70 -5.80
CA GLY A 50 9.91 11.80 -5.81
C GLY A 50 10.46 12.66 -4.68
N LEU A 51 9.72 12.81 -3.57
CA LEU A 51 10.15 13.60 -2.43
C LEU A 51 10.84 12.70 -1.39
N PRO A 52 12.06 13.05 -0.95
CA PRO A 52 12.74 12.27 0.08
C PRO A 52 11.99 12.36 1.40
N VAL A 53 11.90 11.24 2.12
CA VAL A 53 11.26 11.21 3.45
C VAL A 53 12.30 10.84 4.50
N PRO A 54 12.64 11.75 5.42
CA PRO A 54 13.51 11.43 6.56
C PRO A 54 12.93 10.27 7.38
N TRP A 55 13.76 9.29 7.69
CA TRP A 55 13.37 8.18 8.55
C TRP A 55 13.63 8.53 10.01
N THR A 56 12.65 9.16 10.66
CA THR A 56 12.79 9.70 12.03
C THR A 56 12.30 8.76 13.12
N THR A 57 11.66 7.64 12.79
CA THR A 57 11.09 6.73 13.80
C THR A 57 11.29 5.26 13.39
N GLN A 58 11.85 4.46 14.30
CA GLN A 58 11.85 2.99 14.17
C GLN A 58 10.63 2.43 14.87
N PHE A 59 9.96 1.46 14.25
CA PHE A 59 8.84 0.75 14.85
C PHE A 59 9.36 -0.34 15.78
N ILE A 60 9.35 -0.08 17.09
CA ILE A 60 9.82 -1.03 18.08
C ILE A 60 8.61 -1.71 18.72
N LEU A 61 8.37 -2.96 18.32
CA LEU A 61 7.45 -3.89 18.96
C LEU A 61 8.21 -5.18 19.30
N PRO A 62 7.77 -5.96 20.29
CA PRO A 62 8.45 -7.18 20.71
C PRO A 62 8.67 -8.13 19.52
N PRO A 63 9.86 -8.74 19.39
CA PRO A 63 10.09 -9.72 18.34
C PRO A 63 9.23 -10.97 18.56
N SER A 64 8.67 -11.50 17.47
CA SER A 64 8.09 -12.85 17.47
C SER A 64 9.21 -13.88 17.28
N GLU A 65 9.65 -14.47 18.38
CA GLU A 65 10.58 -15.60 18.41
C GLU A 65 9.78 -16.91 18.29
N GLY A 66 10.19 -17.80 17.36
CA GLY A 66 9.49 -19.08 17.15
C GLY A 66 8.33 -19.04 16.15
N CYS A 67 7.36 -19.95 16.32
CA CYS A 67 6.15 -20.04 15.50
C CYS A 67 5.09 -19.06 16.00
N PHE A 68 4.25 -18.54 15.10
CA PHE A 68 3.13 -17.70 15.52
C PHE A 68 2.12 -18.51 16.35
N MET A 69 1.56 -17.86 17.37
CA MET A 69 0.49 -18.38 18.22
C MET A 69 -0.86 -17.73 17.91
N SER A 70 -0.86 -16.57 17.24
CA SER A 70 -2.04 -15.85 16.80
C SER A 70 -1.83 -15.09 15.48
N LEU A 71 -2.92 -14.76 14.78
CA LEU A 71 -2.87 -13.83 13.66
C LEU A 71 -2.42 -12.42 14.07
N ASP A 72 -2.73 -11.99 15.31
CA ASP A 72 -2.29 -10.69 15.83
C ASP A 72 -0.77 -10.63 15.99
N GLU A 73 -0.15 -11.71 16.47
CA GLU A 73 1.31 -11.82 16.55
C GLU A 73 1.94 -11.79 15.16
N ALA A 74 1.34 -12.52 14.21
CA ALA A 74 1.77 -12.51 12.82
C ALA A 74 1.68 -11.10 12.21
N HIS A 75 0.62 -10.35 12.54
CA HIS A 75 0.39 -8.97 12.10
C HIS A 75 1.46 -8.00 12.61
N VAL A 76 1.71 -8.01 13.93
CA VAL A 76 2.76 -7.20 14.54
C VAL A 76 4.11 -7.50 13.89
N SER A 77 4.44 -8.77 13.74
CA SER A 77 5.69 -9.20 13.11
C SER A 77 5.80 -8.72 11.66
N LEU A 78 4.69 -8.75 10.91
CA LEU A 78 4.64 -8.28 9.53
C LEU A 78 4.87 -6.78 9.44
N GLU A 79 4.12 -5.98 10.21
CA GLU A 79 4.22 -4.52 10.15
C GLU A 79 5.62 -4.02 10.54
N VAL A 80 6.28 -4.66 11.50
CA VAL A 80 7.69 -4.36 11.82
C VAL A 80 8.59 -4.59 10.60
N LYS A 81 8.45 -5.72 9.91
CA LYS A 81 9.25 -6.05 8.72
C LYS A 81 8.94 -5.11 7.54
N VAL A 82 7.66 -4.82 7.29
CA VAL A 82 7.25 -3.91 6.22
C VAL A 82 7.78 -2.50 6.46
N ASN A 83 7.59 -1.95 7.66
CA ASN A 83 7.98 -0.57 7.92
C ASN A 83 9.49 -0.42 8.11
N ASN A 84 10.11 -1.19 9.01
CA ASN A 84 11.53 -0.97 9.36
C ASN A 84 12.51 -1.46 8.29
N ASN A 85 12.13 -2.46 7.49
CA ASN A 85 13.03 -3.05 6.51
C ASN A 85 12.64 -2.61 5.10
N ALA A 86 11.41 -2.93 4.67
CA ALA A 86 11.00 -2.73 3.28
C ALA A 86 10.83 -1.24 2.93
N LEU A 87 9.92 -0.54 3.61
CA LEU A 87 9.61 0.87 3.33
C LEU A 87 10.80 1.77 3.64
N LYS A 88 11.57 1.46 4.69
CA LYS A 88 12.81 2.16 4.99
C LYS A 88 13.78 2.09 3.82
N LEU A 89 14.04 0.90 3.29
CA LEU A 89 14.94 0.75 2.14
C LEU A 89 14.44 1.55 0.92
N LEU A 90 13.13 1.51 0.65
CA LEU A 90 12.53 2.14 -0.54
C LEU A 90 12.45 3.66 -0.48
N THR A 91 12.41 4.26 0.70
CA THR A 91 12.11 5.71 0.85
C THR A 91 13.23 6.51 1.51
N SER A 92 14.31 5.87 1.97
CA SER A 92 15.47 6.55 2.57
C SER A 92 16.33 7.32 1.56
N GLY A 93 15.96 7.31 0.27
CA GLY A 93 16.73 8.00 -0.79
C GLY A 93 18.09 7.35 -1.08
N ILE A 94 18.31 6.12 -0.63
CA ILE A 94 19.51 5.34 -0.92
C ILE A 94 19.45 4.89 -2.39
N ASP A 95 20.59 4.93 -3.08
CA ASP A 95 20.71 4.30 -4.40
C ASP A 95 20.57 2.78 -4.25
N ILE A 96 19.39 2.28 -4.62
CA ILE A 96 19.01 0.87 -4.54
C ILE A 96 19.78 -0.02 -5.54
N SER A 97 20.55 0.57 -6.44
CA SER A 97 21.42 -0.13 -7.38
C SER A 97 22.76 -0.53 -6.75
N THR A 98 23.09 0.01 -5.58
CA THR A 98 24.35 -0.32 -4.89
C THR A 98 24.36 -1.78 -4.41
N PRO A 99 25.53 -2.47 -4.41
CA PRO A 99 25.61 -3.84 -3.93
C PRO A 99 25.09 -4.03 -2.51
N GLU A 100 25.32 -3.05 -1.63
CA GLU A 100 24.81 -3.07 -0.25
C GLU A 100 23.29 -2.98 -0.19
N ALA A 101 22.66 -2.11 -1.00
CA ALA A 101 21.21 -2.01 -1.05
C ALA A 101 20.56 -3.24 -1.68
N LEU A 102 21.19 -3.85 -2.69
CA LEU A 102 20.76 -5.12 -3.28
C LEU A 102 20.83 -6.27 -2.27
N ALA A 103 21.91 -6.36 -1.48
CA ALA A 103 22.02 -7.34 -0.40
C ALA A 103 20.90 -7.15 0.63
N LYS A 104 20.68 -5.91 1.09
CA LYS A 104 19.58 -5.59 2.01
C LYS A 104 18.20 -5.92 1.42
N LYS A 105 17.99 -5.69 0.12
CA LYS A 105 16.76 -6.07 -0.59
C LYS A 105 16.55 -7.59 -0.53
N GLU A 106 17.58 -8.39 -0.83
CA GLU A 106 17.47 -9.85 -0.76
C GLU A 106 17.24 -10.33 0.68
N ASP A 107 17.91 -9.74 1.68
CA ASP A 107 17.66 -10.03 3.10
C ASP A 107 16.20 -9.76 3.48
N CYS A 108 15.63 -8.63 3.03
CA CYS A 108 14.21 -8.32 3.25
C CYS A 108 13.29 -9.37 2.62
N LEU A 109 13.57 -9.76 1.37
CA LEU A 109 12.79 -10.78 0.67
C LEU A 109 12.89 -12.15 1.36
N HIS A 110 14.09 -12.53 1.82
CA HIS A 110 14.31 -13.74 2.60
C HIS A 110 13.50 -13.72 3.90
N GLU A 111 13.50 -12.59 4.62
CA GLU A 111 12.70 -12.43 5.83
C GLU A 111 11.19 -12.53 5.57
N PHE A 112 10.68 -12.04 4.44
CA PHE A 112 9.29 -12.25 4.05
C PHE A 112 8.97 -13.72 3.70
N ARG A 113 9.90 -14.45 3.07
CA ARG A 113 9.74 -15.89 2.83
C ARG A 113 9.67 -16.65 4.15
N ARG A 114 10.55 -16.33 5.11
CA ARG A 114 10.57 -16.92 6.45
C ARG A 114 9.30 -16.62 7.23
N TRP A 115 8.84 -15.36 7.23
CA TRP A 115 7.58 -14.96 7.86
C TRP A 115 6.39 -15.73 7.26
N ASN A 116 6.35 -15.90 5.93
CA ASN A 116 5.30 -16.65 5.25
C ASN A 116 5.28 -18.12 5.65
N SER A 117 6.45 -18.74 5.80
CA SER A 117 6.56 -20.13 6.29
C SER A 117 6.02 -20.26 7.71
N LYS A 118 6.34 -19.33 8.62
CA LYS A 118 5.78 -19.32 9.98
C LYS A 118 4.25 -19.22 9.98
N LEU A 119 3.67 -18.33 9.15
CA LEU A 119 2.22 -18.20 9.03
C LEU A 119 1.58 -19.47 8.46
N LYS A 120 2.19 -20.10 7.46
CA LYS A 120 1.69 -21.38 6.92
C LYS A 120 1.69 -22.47 7.98
N THR A 121 2.74 -22.59 8.79
CA THR A 121 2.80 -23.55 9.90
C THR A 121 1.69 -23.30 10.90
N TYR A 122 1.46 -22.04 11.27
CA TYR A 122 0.37 -21.67 12.18
C TYR A 122 -1.01 -22.03 11.61
N LEU A 123 -1.29 -21.66 10.37
CA LEU A 123 -2.58 -21.95 9.72
C LEU A 123 -2.81 -23.45 9.46
N ALA A 124 -1.75 -24.27 9.45
CA ALA A 124 -1.88 -25.72 9.39
C ALA A 124 -2.45 -26.29 10.69
N VAL A 125 -2.07 -25.72 11.85
CA VAL A 125 -2.58 -26.12 13.18
C VAL A 125 -3.85 -25.38 13.60
N SER A 126 -4.14 -24.22 12.98
CA SER A 126 -5.37 -23.44 13.17
C SER A 126 -6.20 -23.36 11.88
N PRO A 127 -6.84 -24.46 11.42
CA PRO A 127 -7.58 -24.47 10.15
C PRO A 127 -8.72 -23.45 10.07
N HIS A 128 -9.36 -23.15 11.21
CA HIS A 128 -10.50 -22.24 11.32
C HIS A 128 -10.16 -20.79 11.00
N GLU A 129 -8.89 -20.40 11.07
CA GLU A 129 -8.42 -19.07 10.72
C GLU A 129 -8.06 -18.92 9.23
N ARG A 130 -7.98 -20.03 8.49
CA ARG A 130 -7.70 -20.00 7.06
C ARG A 130 -8.83 -19.31 6.32
N GLY A 131 -8.45 -18.38 5.43
CA GLY A 131 -9.40 -17.62 4.61
C GLY A 131 -10.19 -16.56 5.36
N THR A 132 -9.98 -16.39 6.67
CA THR A 132 -10.56 -15.27 7.42
C THR A 132 -10.09 -13.93 6.87
N ILE A 133 -10.85 -12.87 7.14
CA ILE A 133 -10.49 -11.49 6.76
C ILE A 133 -9.08 -11.14 7.26
N ALA A 134 -8.77 -11.46 8.52
CA ALA A 134 -7.45 -11.19 9.11
C ALA A 134 -6.33 -11.91 8.35
N ALA A 135 -6.48 -13.20 8.07
CA ALA A 135 -5.48 -13.94 7.29
C ALA A 135 -5.31 -13.38 5.87
N ASN A 136 -6.41 -13.01 5.20
CA ASN A 136 -6.35 -12.41 3.87
C ASN A 136 -5.65 -11.05 3.88
N VAL A 137 -5.89 -10.21 4.90
CA VAL A 137 -5.22 -8.91 5.08
C VAL A 137 -3.71 -9.09 5.22
N LEU A 138 -3.28 -10.07 6.01
CA LEU A 138 -1.86 -10.37 6.19
C LEU A 138 -1.20 -10.79 4.88
N TYR A 139 -1.84 -11.68 4.11
CA TYR A 139 -1.34 -12.07 2.79
C TYR A 139 -1.31 -10.90 1.81
N LEU A 140 -2.33 -10.03 1.83
CA LEU A 140 -2.40 -8.85 0.98
C LEU A 140 -1.27 -7.88 1.31
N ARG A 141 -1.10 -7.53 2.59
CA ARG A 141 -0.05 -6.62 3.08
C ARG A 141 1.35 -7.12 2.76
N ARG A 142 1.59 -8.41 2.94
CA ARG A 142 2.89 -9.04 2.61
C ARG A 142 3.14 -9.05 1.09
N SER A 143 2.12 -9.31 0.28
CA SER A 143 2.26 -9.34 -1.18
C SER A 143 2.51 -7.94 -1.74
N TYR A 144 1.81 -6.93 -1.21
CA TYR A 144 2.09 -5.51 -1.46
C TYR A 144 3.57 -5.18 -1.21
N ALA A 145 4.09 -5.51 -0.02
CA ALA A 145 5.48 -5.22 0.34
C ALA A 145 6.49 -5.98 -0.55
N LYS A 146 6.19 -7.23 -0.91
CA LYS A 146 6.99 -8.02 -1.86
C LYS A 146 7.08 -7.30 -3.21
N VAL A 147 5.95 -6.93 -3.82
CA VAL A 147 5.93 -6.24 -5.12
C VAL A 147 6.78 -4.98 -5.07
N MET A 148 6.52 -4.11 -4.08
CA MET A 148 7.25 -2.84 -3.95
C MET A 148 8.76 -3.02 -3.81
N LEU A 149 9.22 -4.04 -3.09
CA LEU A 149 10.64 -4.36 -2.98
C LEU A 149 11.22 -4.98 -4.24
N SER A 150 10.44 -5.80 -4.93
CA SER A 150 10.92 -6.58 -6.07
C SER A 150 11.08 -5.76 -7.35
N LEU A 151 10.45 -4.58 -7.46
CA LEU A 151 10.57 -3.69 -8.61
C LEU A 151 12.04 -3.46 -9.03
N ASP A 152 12.27 -3.51 -10.34
CA ASP A 152 13.54 -3.18 -10.97
C ASP A 152 13.53 -1.68 -11.36
N PRO A 153 14.31 -0.83 -10.68
CA PRO A 153 14.33 0.60 -10.98
C PRO A 153 14.82 0.91 -12.39
N THR A 154 15.60 0.02 -13.02
CA THR A 154 16.13 0.24 -14.38
C THR A 154 15.04 0.17 -15.45
N LYS A 155 13.91 -0.47 -15.14
CA LYS A 155 12.74 -0.60 -16.02
C LYS A 155 11.70 0.51 -15.81
N GLY A 156 11.88 1.35 -14.78
CA GLY A 156 10.93 2.40 -14.40
C GLY A 156 9.51 1.85 -14.24
N GLU A 157 8.52 2.57 -14.78
CA GLU A 157 7.10 2.16 -14.74
C GLU A 157 6.82 0.81 -15.42
N LEU A 158 7.70 0.32 -16.30
CA LEU A 158 7.48 -0.97 -16.96
C LEU A 158 7.82 -2.16 -16.06
N ALA A 159 8.52 -1.93 -14.94
CA ALA A 159 8.83 -2.98 -13.97
C ALA A 159 7.56 -3.67 -13.42
N HIS A 160 6.45 -2.96 -13.39
CA HIS A 160 5.17 -3.45 -12.88
C HIS A 160 4.56 -4.59 -13.72
N ASP A 161 4.97 -4.73 -14.98
CA ASP A 161 4.50 -5.80 -15.87
C ASP A 161 4.95 -7.20 -15.42
N GLU A 162 6.00 -7.30 -14.62
CA GLU A 162 6.46 -8.58 -14.07
C GLU A 162 5.53 -9.11 -12.97
N PHE A 163 4.61 -8.28 -12.48
CA PHE A 163 3.77 -8.55 -11.31
C PHE A 163 2.30 -8.70 -11.65
N ILE A 164 1.94 -8.93 -12.92
CA ILE A 164 0.55 -9.15 -13.36
C ILE A 164 -0.13 -10.28 -12.57
N GLU A 165 0.55 -11.42 -12.40
CA GLU A 165 0.00 -12.54 -11.61
C GLU A 165 -0.11 -12.23 -10.12
N ASP A 166 0.88 -11.52 -9.55
CA ASP A 166 0.83 -11.04 -8.17
C ASP A 166 -0.35 -10.07 -7.96
N TYR A 167 -0.60 -9.17 -8.92
CA TYR A 167 -1.73 -8.25 -8.89
C TYR A 167 -3.08 -8.95 -8.97
N ALA A 168 -3.22 -9.96 -9.82
CA ALA A 168 -4.43 -10.77 -9.86
C ALA A 168 -4.72 -11.43 -8.50
N GLN A 169 -3.70 -12.03 -7.86
CA GLN A 169 -3.82 -12.63 -6.54
C GLN A 169 -4.17 -11.60 -5.45
N MET A 170 -3.56 -10.41 -5.52
CA MET A 170 -3.85 -9.30 -4.61
C MET A 170 -5.29 -8.81 -4.75
N LEU A 171 -5.82 -8.74 -5.98
CA LEU A 171 -7.22 -8.38 -6.22
C LEU A 171 -8.19 -9.44 -5.69
N ASP A 172 -7.86 -10.73 -5.81
CA ASP A 172 -8.68 -11.81 -5.23
C ASP A 172 -8.73 -11.71 -3.71
N LEU A 173 -7.60 -11.45 -3.06
CA LEU A 173 -7.54 -11.21 -1.62
C LEU A 173 -8.36 -9.97 -1.22
N ALA A 174 -8.18 -8.85 -1.93
CA ALA A 174 -8.93 -7.62 -1.69
C ALA A 174 -10.44 -7.82 -1.86
N SER A 175 -10.88 -8.54 -2.89
CA SER A 175 -12.29 -8.84 -3.14
C SER A 175 -12.90 -9.61 -1.96
N ARG A 176 -12.25 -10.71 -1.52
CA ARG A 176 -12.71 -11.52 -0.38
C ARG A 176 -12.78 -10.74 0.93
N ILE A 177 -11.82 -9.85 1.15
CA ILE A 177 -11.81 -8.96 2.33
C ILE A 177 -13.01 -8.03 2.30
N LEU A 178 -13.25 -7.38 1.16
CA LEU A 178 -14.32 -6.40 0.98
C LEU A 178 -15.71 -7.05 1.07
N GLU A 179 -15.90 -8.19 0.43
CA GLU A 179 -17.12 -9.00 0.49
C GLU A 179 -17.43 -9.42 1.95
N GLY A 180 -16.44 -9.99 2.65
CA GLY A 180 -16.62 -10.44 4.03
C GLY A 180 -16.95 -9.31 5.02
N LEU A 181 -16.48 -8.08 4.77
CA LEU A 181 -16.83 -6.91 5.58
C LEU A 181 -18.29 -6.45 5.37
N ASN A 182 -18.80 -6.55 4.15
CA ASN A 182 -20.19 -6.22 3.84
C ASN A 182 -21.14 -7.24 4.49
N ASP A 183 -20.84 -8.53 4.41
CA ASP A 183 -21.63 -9.58 5.04
C ASP A 183 -21.73 -9.36 6.56
N TYR A 184 -20.61 -9.01 7.22
CA TYR A 184 -20.59 -8.70 8.65
C TYR A 184 -21.43 -7.48 9.04
N SER A 185 -21.51 -6.48 8.16
CA SER A 185 -22.28 -5.25 8.39
C SER A 185 -23.79 -5.49 8.25
N THR A 186 -24.19 -6.40 7.36
CA THR A 186 -25.60 -6.76 7.16
C THR A 186 -26.16 -7.64 8.29
N VAL A 187 -25.36 -8.52 8.89
CA VAL A 187 -25.82 -9.46 9.94
C VAL A 187 -25.85 -8.81 11.34
N ASN A 188 -24.96 -7.86 11.65
CA ASN A 188 -24.86 -7.26 12.99
C ASN A 188 -25.70 -5.98 13.21
N SER A 189 -26.53 -5.59 12.24
CA SER A 189 -27.44 -4.46 12.42
C SER A 189 -28.56 -4.72 13.46
N ASP A 190 -28.76 -5.99 13.87
CA ASP A 190 -29.82 -6.39 14.83
C ASP A 190 -29.31 -6.82 16.22
N SER A 191 -28.01 -6.84 16.49
CA SER A 191 -27.51 -7.18 17.82
C SER A 191 -26.50 -6.16 18.32
N GLY A 192 -26.79 -5.54 19.48
CA GLY A 192 -25.93 -4.57 20.18
C GLY A 192 -24.62 -5.17 20.72
N SER A 193 -24.01 -6.09 19.98
CA SER A 193 -22.72 -6.67 20.28
C SER A 193 -21.63 -5.60 20.19
N LYS A 194 -20.80 -5.53 21.23
CA LYS A 194 -19.65 -4.61 21.30
C LYS A 194 -18.76 -4.79 20.06
N PRO A 195 -18.22 -3.71 19.47
CA PRO A 195 -17.27 -3.83 18.38
C PRO A 195 -16.08 -4.68 18.86
N THR A 196 -15.87 -5.83 18.23
CA THR A 196 -14.69 -6.67 18.43
C THR A 196 -13.44 -5.83 18.21
N LYS A 197 -12.49 -5.89 19.15
CA LYS A 197 -11.20 -5.16 19.08
C LYS A 197 -10.61 -5.30 17.67
N ARG A 198 -10.65 -4.22 16.87
CA ARG A 198 -10.06 -4.21 15.52
C ARG A 198 -8.56 -3.99 15.67
N HIS A 199 -7.78 -5.07 15.75
CA HIS A 199 -6.31 -5.02 15.73
C HIS A 199 -5.73 -4.90 14.31
N PHE A 200 -6.58 -4.99 13.27
CA PHE A 200 -6.20 -4.92 11.87
C PHE A 200 -6.79 -3.67 11.22
N SER A 201 -5.96 -2.77 10.68
CA SER A 201 -6.44 -1.78 9.69
C SER A 201 -6.58 -2.48 8.34
N VAL A 202 -7.68 -3.20 8.21
CA VAL A 202 -8.11 -3.82 6.95
C VAL A 202 -8.19 -2.77 5.83
N GLU A 203 -8.58 -1.56 6.19
CA GLU A 203 -8.97 -0.48 5.28
C GLU A 203 -7.76 0.20 4.61
N SER A 204 -6.70 0.45 5.38
CA SER A 204 -5.43 0.99 4.87
C SER A 204 -4.80 0.06 3.83
N THR A 205 -4.72 -1.23 4.18
CA THR A 205 -4.03 -2.23 3.36
C THR A 205 -4.73 -2.43 2.00
N VAL A 206 -6.06 -2.51 2.01
CA VAL A 206 -6.84 -2.69 0.78
C VAL A 206 -6.75 -1.46 -0.11
N THR A 207 -6.95 -0.26 0.44
CA THR A 207 -6.94 0.98 -0.36
C THR A 207 -5.58 1.24 -1.00
N GLU A 208 -4.48 1.09 -0.26
CA GLU A 208 -3.11 1.20 -0.81
C GLU A 208 -2.88 0.21 -1.95
N THR A 209 -3.35 -1.02 -1.79
CA THR A 209 -3.19 -2.09 -2.78
C THR A 209 -3.97 -1.79 -4.06
N LEU A 210 -5.25 -1.44 -3.94
CA LEU A 210 -6.08 -1.13 -5.11
C LEU A 210 -5.55 0.09 -5.85
N PHE A 211 -5.05 1.10 -5.13
CA PHE A 211 -4.44 2.27 -5.72
C PHE A 211 -3.13 1.92 -6.47
N LEU A 212 -2.24 1.14 -5.86
CA LEU A 212 -1.01 0.64 -6.52
C LEU A 212 -1.35 -0.03 -7.85
N ILE A 213 -2.32 -0.95 -7.84
CA ILE A 213 -2.71 -1.70 -9.04
C ILE A 213 -3.36 -0.77 -10.07
N GLY A 214 -4.30 0.08 -9.65
CA GLY A 214 -5.03 1.00 -10.51
C GLY A 214 -4.14 2.02 -11.23
N VAL A 215 -3.04 2.45 -10.61
CA VAL A 215 -2.10 3.42 -11.18
C VAL A 215 -1.01 2.77 -12.03
N HIS A 216 -0.48 1.63 -11.59
CA HIS A 216 0.75 1.08 -12.16
C HIS A 216 0.55 -0.12 -13.11
N CYS A 217 -0.41 -1.01 -12.86
CA CYS A 217 -0.61 -2.22 -13.68
C CYS A 217 -1.03 -1.85 -15.09
N ARG A 218 -0.30 -2.22 -16.16
CA ARG A 218 -0.67 -1.86 -17.55
C ARG A 218 -1.72 -2.76 -18.19
N GLU A 219 -1.99 -3.92 -17.60
CA GLU A 219 -2.99 -4.86 -18.10
C GLU A 219 -4.41 -4.32 -17.82
N PRO A 220 -5.22 -4.05 -18.86
CA PRO A 220 -6.50 -3.35 -18.70
C PRO A 220 -7.50 -4.05 -17.78
N THR A 221 -7.56 -5.39 -17.80
CA THR A 221 -8.55 -6.16 -17.05
C THR A 221 -8.30 -6.08 -15.54
N ILE A 222 -7.05 -6.27 -15.11
CA ILE A 222 -6.60 -6.16 -13.73
C ILE A 222 -6.72 -4.71 -13.26
N ARG A 223 -6.31 -3.75 -14.09
CA ARG A 223 -6.42 -2.33 -13.74
C ARG A 223 -7.87 -1.93 -13.52
N GLU A 224 -8.76 -2.26 -14.46
CA GLU A 224 -10.19 -1.92 -14.35
C GLU A 224 -10.83 -2.60 -13.14
N ARG A 225 -10.52 -3.87 -12.88
CA ARG A 225 -11.01 -4.58 -11.70
C ARG A 225 -10.60 -3.88 -10.40
N ALA A 226 -9.39 -3.33 -10.32
CA ALA A 226 -8.95 -2.57 -9.14
C ALA A 226 -9.77 -1.28 -8.95
N LEU A 227 -10.01 -0.53 -10.04
CA LEU A 227 -10.81 0.69 -10.02
C LEU A 227 -12.28 0.38 -9.69
N GLU A 228 -12.83 -0.71 -10.22
CA GLU A 228 -14.18 -1.16 -9.93
C GLU A 228 -14.36 -1.51 -8.46
N LEU A 229 -13.42 -2.23 -7.84
CA LEU A 229 -13.47 -2.49 -6.39
C LEU A 229 -13.43 -1.20 -5.58
N MET A 230 -12.63 -0.21 -5.96
CA MET A 230 -12.63 1.10 -5.28
C MET A 230 -13.97 1.84 -5.45
N ARG A 231 -14.64 1.67 -6.59
CA ARG A 231 -15.95 2.26 -6.88
C ARG A 231 -17.07 1.59 -6.09
N LEU A 232 -17.05 0.26 -5.99
CA LEU A 232 -18.04 -0.54 -5.27
C LEU A 232 -17.92 -0.39 -3.75
N TYR A 233 -16.71 -0.14 -3.25
CA TYR A 233 -16.42 -0.02 -1.83
C TYR A 233 -15.80 1.35 -1.50
N PRO A 234 -16.56 2.45 -1.62
CA PRO A 234 -16.05 3.80 -1.37
C PRO A 234 -15.77 4.01 0.12
N ARG A 235 -14.49 3.96 0.54
CA ARG A 235 -14.08 4.21 1.92
C ARG A 235 -13.47 5.61 2.08
N ARG A 236 -13.64 6.19 3.27
CA ARG A 236 -13.17 7.55 3.62
C ARG A 236 -11.96 7.55 4.56
N GLU A 237 -11.30 6.42 4.74
CA GLU A 237 -10.22 6.28 5.72
C GLU A 237 -8.84 6.34 5.05
N GLY A 238 -7.85 6.83 5.80
CA GLY A 238 -6.48 7.02 5.33
C GLY A 238 -6.17 8.46 4.89
N MET A 239 -4.95 8.67 4.37
CA MET A 239 -4.46 9.98 3.93
C MET A 239 -5.06 10.42 2.58
N CYS A 240 -5.38 9.44 1.74
CA CYS A 240 -6.12 9.65 0.51
C CYS A 240 -7.32 8.71 0.58
N GLY A 241 -8.52 9.28 0.78
CA GLY A 241 -9.75 8.49 0.70
C GLY A 241 -9.83 7.74 -0.62
N THR A 242 -10.44 6.55 -0.61
CA THR A 242 -10.53 5.64 -1.76
C THR A 242 -11.13 6.33 -2.99
N MET A 243 -12.00 7.32 -2.80
CA MET A 243 -12.58 8.08 -3.90
C MET A 243 -11.61 9.04 -4.60
N LEU A 244 -10.66 9.64 -3.86
CA LEU A 244 -9.59 10.42 -4.48
C LEU A 244 -8.65 9.49 -5.27
N ALA A 245 -8.30 8.34 -4.68
CA ALA A 245 -7.48 7.31 -5.32
C ALA A 245 -8.12 6.80 -6.62
N LEU A 246 -9.43 6.50 -6.60
CA LEU A 246 -10.22 6.14 -7.78
C LEU A 246 -10.18 7.23 -8.85
N SER A 247 -10.55 8.47 -8.49
CA SER A 247 -10.62 9.59 -9.42
C SER A 247 -9.27 9.83 -10.12
N LEU A 248 -8.17 9.70 -9.36
CA LEU A 248 -6.82 9.81 -9.87
C LEU A 248 -6.48 8.65 -10.83
N GLY A 249 -6.77 7.40 -10.45
CA GLY A 249 -6.54 6.23 -11.29
C GLY A 249 -7.30 6.27 -12.62
N GLU A 250 -8.56 6.69 -12.60
CA GLU A 250 -9.37 6.91 -13.80
C GLU A 250 -8.79 8.01 -14.69
N THR A 251 -8.42 9.15 -14.10
CA THR A 251 -7.84 10.29 -14.82
C THR A 251 -6.52 9.91 -15.48
N LEU A 252 -5.65 9.21 -14.76
CA LEU A 252 -4.38 8.72 -15.27
C LEU A 252 -4.59 7.74 -16.42
N THR A 253 -5.46 6.75 -16.24
CA THR A 253 -5.75 5.76 -17.29
C THR A 253 -6.33 6.42 -18.54
N GLY A 254 -7.22 7.40 -18.38
CA GLY A 254 -7.75 8.19 -19.48
C GLY A 254 -6.68 9.00 -20.21
N LEU A 255 -5.78 9.65 -19.46
CA LEU A 255 -4.67 10.42 -20.02
C LEU A 255 -3.75 9.55 -20.86
N GLU A 256 -3.32 8.41 -20.31
CA GLU A 256 -2.43 7.46 -20.97
C GLU A 256 -3.02 6.87 -22.25
N ARG A 257 -4.28 6.42 -22.16
CA ARG A 257 -5.01 5.87 -23.30
C ARG A 257 -5.15 6.89 -24.42
N THR A 258 -5.57 8.11 -24.07
CA THR A 258 -5.73 9.20 -25.04
C THR A 258 -4.40 9.53 -25.71
N ALA A 259 -3.33 9.66 -24.93
CA ALA A 259 -2.00 9.97 -25.45
C ALA A 259 -1.51 8.89 -26.45
N CYS A 260 -1.72 7.60 -26.15
CA CYS A 260 -1.43 6.51 -27.09
C CYS A 260 -2.29 6.58 -28.36
N GLN A 261 -3.59 6.82 -28.23
CA GLN A 261 -4.54 6.81 -29.35
C GLN A 261 -4.35 7.98 -30.32
N THR A 262 -3.98 9.15 -29.82
CA THR A 262 -3.80 10.36 -30.64
C THR A 262 -2.38 10.50 -31.20
N SER A 263 -1.49 9.54 -30.90
CA SER A 263 -0.11 9.60 -31.34
C SER A 263 0.04 9.28 -32.83
N PRO A 264 0.99 9.93 -33.55
CA PRO A 264 1.22 9.62 -34.96
C PRO A 264 1.56 8.14 -35.18
N PRO A 265 1.15 7.53 -36.30
CA PRO A 265 1.51 6.16 -36.64
C PRO A 265 3.02 5.90 -36.48
N GLY A 266 3.38 4.80 -35.81
CA GLY A 266 4.77 4.44 -35.53
C GLY A 266 5.41 5.14 -34.30
N SER A 267 4.70 6.02 -33.60
CA SER A 267 5.24 6.69 -32.39
C SER A 267 5.12 5.87 -31.10
N CYS A 268 4.26 4.84 -31.09
CA CYS A 268 4.09 3.94 -29.96
C CYS A 268 4.90 2.67 -30.17
N SER A 269 5.51 2.13 -29.11
CA SER A 269 6.11 0.80 -29.14
C SER A 269 5.04 -0.26 -29.39
N GLU A 270 5.39 -1.33 -30.11
CA GLU A 270 4.53 -2.50 -30.26
C GLU A 270 4.30 -3.16 -28.90
N GLY A 271 3.05 -3.56 -28.64
CA GLY A 271 2.66 -4.21 -27.40
C GLY A 271 1.15 -4.08 -27.13
N PRO A 272 0.60 -4.94 -26.25
CA PRO A 272 -0.83 -4.96 -25.97
C PRO A 272 -1.29 -3.81 -25.05
N TRP A 273 -0.36 -3.06 -24.46
CA TRP A 273 -0.65 -2.07 -23.42
C TRP A 273 -0.09 -0.68 -23.75
N VAL A 274 -0.47 0.33 -22.95
CA VAL A 274 0.05 1.70 -23.06
C VAL A 274 1.58 1.66 -23.13
N CYS A 275 2.16 2.27 -24.17
CA CYS A 275 3.60 2.22 -24.41
C CYS A 275 4.38 3.04 -23.37
N ALA A 276 5.69 2.79 -23.30
CA ALA A 276 6.57 3.46 -22.35
C ALA A 276 6.53 5.00 -22.45
N ASP A 277 6.39 5.57 -23.66
CA ASP A 277 6.38 7.03 -23.86
C ASP A 277 5.10 7.69 -23.30
N HIS A 278 4.00 6.96 -23.26
CA HIS A 278 2.70 7.48 -22.86
C HIS A 278 2.31 7.08 -21.44
N ARG A 279 3.13 6.28 -20.75
CA ARG A 279 2.98 6.01 -19.33
C ARG A 279 3.24 7.25 -18.51
N VAL A 280 2.38 7.52 -17.53
CA VAL A 280 2.60 8.55 -16.52
C VAL A 280 3.73 8.10 -15.60
N THR A 281 4.81 8.87 -15.56
CA THR A 281 6.00 8.59 -14.74
C THR A 281 6.20 9.61 -13.62
N LYS A 282 5.42 10.70 -13.63
CA LYS A 282 5.53 11.76 -12.64
C LYS A 282 4.16 12.23 -12.20
N ILE A 283 3.93 12.18 -10.90
CA ILE A 283 2.73 12.62 -10.21
C ILE A 283 3.19 13.65 -9.17
N GLN A 284 2.66 14.88 -9.18
CA GLN A 284 2.99 15.88 -8.15
C GLN A 284 1.71 16.46 -7.55
N CYS A 285 1.64 16.52 -6.23
CA CYS A 285 0.47 17.03 -5.53
C CYS A 285 0.73 18.44 -4.99
N LYS A 286 -0.26 19.31 -5.10
CA LYS A 286 -0.27 20.64 -4.51
C LYS A 286 -1.59 20.89 -3.81
N ASP A 287 -1.54 21.27 -2.56
CA ASP A 287 -2.72 21.74 -1.84
C ASP A 287 -3.22 23.04 -2.47
N VAL A 288 -4.50 23.07 -2.83
CA VAL A 288 -5.18 24.27 -3.35
C VAL A 288 -6.03 24.89 -2.25
N SER A 289 -6.74 24.07 -1.48
CA SER A 289 -7.54 24.49 -0.33
C SER A 289 -7.75 23.34 0.65
N TYR A 290 -8.50 23.59 1.72
CA TYR A 290 -8.91 22.53 2.64
C TYR A 290 -9.73 21.42 1.96
N GLN A 291 -10.47 21.72 0.88
CA GLN A 291 -11.34 20.77 0.18
C GLN A 291 -10.81 20.32 -1.18
N LYS A 292 -9.68 20.86 -1.65
CA LYS A 292 -9.17 20.58 -3.01
C LYS A 292 -7.67 20.34 -3.04
N VAL A 293 -7.27 19.37 -3.87
CA VAL A 293 -5.87 19.07 -4.20
C VAL A 293 -5.72 19.15 -5.73
N ALA A 294 -4.65 19.78 -6.19
CA ALA A 294 -4.26 19.75 -7.59
C ALA A 294 -3.15 18.70 -7.77
N ILE A 295 -3.28 17.86 -8.78
CA ILE A 295 -2.33 16.80 -9.10
C ILE A 295 -1.84 17.00 -10.53
N LEU A 296 -0.54 17.19 -10.69
CA LEU A 296 0.14 17.20 -11.97
C LEU A 296 0.40 15.76 -12.40
N LEU A 297 0.00 15.43 -13.61
CA LEU A 297 0.38 14.19 -14.29
C LEU A 297 1.25 14.50 -15.49
N ARG A 298 2.33 13.75 -15.67
CA ARG A 298 3.23 13.88 -16.82
C ARG A 298 3.65 12.51 -17.33
N THR A 299 3.56 12.30 -18.64
CA THR A 299 4.04 11.07 -19.27
C THR A 299 5.55 11.06 -19.43
N ALA A 300 6.14 9.87 -19.64
CA ALA A 300 7.56 9.73 -19.92
C ALA A 300 8.00 10.57 -21.13
N GLY A 301 7.19 10.60 -22.19
CA GLY A 301 7.44 11.36 -23.40
C GLY A 301 7.34 12.86 -23.22
N GLU A 302 6.33 13.32 -22.50
CA GLU A 302 6.22 14.72 -22.07
C GLU A 302 7.44 15.13 -21.25
N GLN A 303 7.89 14.27 -20.32
CA GLN A 303 9.09 14.52 -19.54
C GLN A 303 10.36 14.60 -20.40
N ARG A 304 10.55 13.68 -21.36
CA ARG A 304 11.68 13.71 -22.30
C ARG A 304 11.70 14.96 -23.17
N ARG A 305 10.52 15.48 -23.54
CA ARG A 305 10.36 16.71 -24.33
C ARG A 305 10.38 17.98 -23.48
N GLY A 306 10.55 17.88 -22.17
CA GLY A 306 10.52 19.02 -21.25
C GLY A 306 9.14 19.68 -21.11
N SER A 307 8.06 18.99 -21.47
CA SER A 307 6.69 19.50 -21.34
C SER A 307 6.28 19.62 -19.88
N GLU A 308 5.41 20.60 -19.58
CA GLU A 308 4.99 20.88 -18.19
C GLU A 308 4.05 19.81 -17.62
N GLY A 309 3.42 18.98 -18.45
CA GLY A 309 2.39 18.01 -18.05
C GLY A 309 1.02 18.69 -17.89
N LYS A 310 0.07 18.00 -17.23
CA LYS A 310 -1.31 18.50 -17.06
C LYS A 310 -1.72 18.48 -15.59
N TRP A 311 -2.29 19.58 -15.13
CA TRP A 311 -2.86 19.71 -13.79
C TRP A 311 -4.34 19.31 -13.78
N PHE A 312 -4.70 18.49 -12.82
CA PHE A 312 -6.08 18.09 -12.56
C PHE A 312 -6.44 18.47 -11.12
N THR A 313 -7.63 19.03 -10.92
CA THR A 313 -8.10 19.41 -9.57
C THR A 313 -9.12 18.40 -9.07
N PHE A 314 -8.87 17.85 -7.90
CA PHE A 314 -9.73 16.88 -7.25
C PHE A 314 -10.27 17.43 -5.92
N HIS A 315 -11.45 16.94 -5.53
CA HIS A 315 -11.99 17.19 -4.21
C HIS A 315 -11.40 16.19 -3.20
N LYS A 316 -11.01 16.72 -2.04
CA LYS A 316 -10.60 15.91 -0.88
C LYS A 316 -11.87 15.25 -0.32
N THR A 317 -11.83 13.93 -0.14
CA THR A 317 -13.00 13.11 0.22
C THR A 317 -12.98 12.63 1.67
N TRP A 318 -12.15 13.24 2.51
CA TRP A 318 -12.01 13.00 3.95
C TRP A 318 -12.57 14.16 4.77
#